data_AF-A0A7C0VZJ2-F1
#
_entry.id   AF-A0A7C0VZJ2-F1
#
_cell.length_a   1.000
_cell.length_b   1.000
_cell.length_c   1.000
_cell.angle_alpha   90.00
_cell.angle_beta   90.00
_cell.angle_gamma   90.00
#
_symmetry.space_group_name_H-M   'P 1'
#
loop_
_entity.id
_entity.type
_entity.pdbx_description
1 polymer ?
#
loop_
_entity_poly.entity_id
_entity_poly.type
_entity_poly.pdbx_seq_one_letter_code
_entity_poly.pdbx_strand_id
1 'polypeptide(L)'
;VLGVPEENYASYSLPLTYVKFLIVSIIIIFTAIRLAKVANSLAELTGWGTTFMGTIMLAIVTSLPELVTALAAIRIKAYDLALGIVLGANILNMTIPFFSDIFYNGPPILSVVSPQHIISALIAIILTSIAITSVAYRPKRSIFNLGLAGWLIFIVYFLGVFFIFKMGIKI
;
A
#
# COMPACT_ATOMS: atom_id res chain seq x y z
N VAL A 1 0.09 -21.96 -21.96
CA VAL A 1 -0.13 -21.56 -20.55
C VAL A 1 0.96 -22.25 -19.73
N LEU A 2 1.94 -21.52 -19.20
CA LEU A 2 3.11 -22.13 -18.55
C LEU A 2 2.66 -22.77 -17.22
N GLY A 3 3.05 -24.03 -17.05
CA GLY A 3 2.64 -24.92 -15.95
C GLY A 3 3.16 -24.47 -14.59
N VAL A 4 2.50 -23.49 -14.00
CA VAL A 4 2.42 -23.41 -12.54
C VAL A 4 1.56 -24.59 -12.12
N PRO A 5 2.07 -25.58 -11.36
CA PRO A 5 1.23 -26.68 -10.91
C PRO A 5 0.03 -26.08 -10.16
N GLU A 6 -1.18 -26.44 -10.58
CA GLU A 6 -2.37 -26.14 -9.78
C GLU A 6 -2.14 -26.77 -8.40
N GLU A 7 -1.89 -25.94 -7.39
CA GLU A 7 -1.85 -26.42 -6.02
C GLU A 7 -3.17 -27.12 -5.75
N ASN A 8 -3.11 -28.41 -5.42
CA ASN A 8 -4.32 -29.18 -5.18
C ASN A 8 -4.87 -28.82 -3.78
N TYR A 9 -5.57 -27.69 -3.73
CA TYR A 9 -6.14 -27.12 -2.50
C TYR A 9 -7.12 -28.08 -1.81
N ALA A 10 -7.68 -29.06 -2.54
CA ALA A 10 -8.54 -30.11 -1.98
C ALA A 10 -7.81 -31.05 -1.00
N SER A 11 -6.48 -31.08 -1.01
CA SER A 11 -5.65 -31.87 -0.09
C SER A 11 -5.30 -31.16 1.22
N TYR A 12 -5.62 -29.87 1.36
CA TYR A 12 -5.23 -29.07 2.52
C TYR A 12 -6.25 -29.21 3.65
N SER A 13 -5.75 -29.52 4.85
CA SER A 13 -6.55 -29.45 6.07
C SER A 13 -6.88 -27.99 6.40
N LEU A 14 -8.18 -27.66 6.50
CA LEU A 14 -8.67 -26.32 6.86
C LEU A 14 -8.08 -25.83 8.20
N PRO A 15 -8.15 -26.61 9.32
CA PRO A 15 -7.55 -26.21 10.59
C PRO A 15 -6.05 -25.91 10.47
N LEU A 16 -5.30 -26.74 9.74
CA LEU A 16 -3.87 -26.55 9.56
C LEU A 16 -3.57 -25.27 8.75
N THR A 17 -4.41 -24.93 7.78
CA THR A 17 -4.25 -23.72 6.95
C THR A 17 -4.50 -22.46 7.76
N TYR A 18 -5.53 -22.45 8.62
CA TYR A 18 -5.76 -21.34 9.56
C TYR A 18 -4.61 -21.16 10.55
N VAL A 19 -4.07 -22.25 11.10
CA VAL A 19 -2.91 -22.19 12.00
C VAL A 19 -1.69 -21.62 11.28
N LYS A 20 -1.39 -22.09 10.05
CA LYS A 20 -0.31 -21.54 9.23
C LYS A 20 -0.51 -20.05 8.95
N PHE A 21 -1.72 -19.64 8.58
CA PHE A 21 -2.06 -18.24 8.34
C PHE A 21 -1.83 -17.37 9.58
N LEU A 22 -2.27 -17.82 10.76
CA LEU A 22 -2.05 -17.12 12.03
C LEU A 22 -0.56 -16.98 12.36
N ILE A 23 0.22 -18.05 12.23
CA ILE A 23 1.66 -18.04 12.49
C ILE A 23 2.36 -17.03 11.55
N VAL A 24 2.07 -17.09 10.25
CA VAL A 24 2.66 -16.17 9.27
C VAL A 24 2.24 -14.72 9.53
N SER A 25 0.98 -14.48 9.90
CA SER A 25 0.49 -13.15 10.24
C SER A 25 1.23 -12.56 11.45
N ILE A 26 1.45 -13.35 12.50
CA ILE A 26 2.22 -12.93 13.68
C ILE A 26 3.66 -12.58 13.30
N ILE A 27 4.30 -13.39 12.44
CA ILE A 27 5.66 -13.12 11.95
C ILE A 27 5.72 -11.80 11.17
N ILE A 28 4.72 -11.53 10.32
CA ILE A 28 4.62 -10.27 9.56
C ILE A 28 4.51 -9.08 10.51
N ILE A 29 3.62 -9.15 11.51
CA ILE A 29 3.43 -8.08 12.50
C ILE A 29 4.76 -7.79 13.23
N PHE A 30 5.43 -8.83 13.72
CA PHE A 30 6.70 -8.64 14.43
C PHE A 30 7.80 -8.05 13.54
N THR A 31 7.88 -8.53 12.28
CA THR A 31 8.84 -8.04 11.30
C THR A 31 8.57 -6.58 10.95
N ALA A 32 7.31 -6.18 10.76
CA ALA A 32 6.92 -4.80 10.48
C ALA A 32 7.32 -3.84 11.61
N ILE A 33 7.08 -4.24 12.88
CA ILE A 33 7.49 -3.46 14.06
C ILE A 33 9.02 -3.30 14.09
N ARG A 34 9.78 -4.35 13.78
CA ARG A 34 11.25 -4.30 13.74
C ARG A 34 11.75 -3.41 12.61
N LEU A 35 11.13 -3.50 11.43
CA LEU A 35 11.50 -2.70 10.27
C LEU A 35 11.31 -1.19 10.52
N ALA A 36 10.22 -0.81 11.19
CA ALA A 36 10.00 0.58 11.62
C ALA A 36 11.10 1.09 12.58
N LYS A 37 11.59 0.24 13.50
CA LYS A 37 12.71 0.62 14.39
C LYS A 37 14.01 0.83 13.62
N VAL A 38 14.31 -0.05 12.66
CA VAL A 38 15.51 0.08 11.80
C VAL A 38 15.44 1.36 10.97
N ALA A 39 14.27 1.69 10.44
CA ALA A 39 14.04 2.94 9.71
C ALA A 39 14.35 4.19 10.56
N ASN A 40 13.93 4.20 11.84
CA ASN A 40 14.24 5.29 12.75
C ASN A 40 15.76 5.41 13.02
N SER A 41 16.46 4.29 13.24
CA SER A 41 17.92 4.31 13.41
C SER A 41 18.63 4.81 12.14
N LEU A 42 18.13 4.46 10.95
CA LEU A 42 18.65 5.01 9.69
C LEU A 42 18.44 6.53 9.59
N ALA A 43 17.32 7.06 10.08
CA ALA A 43 17.06 8.50 10.13
C ALA A 43 18.11 9.26 10.92
N GLU A 44 18.46 8.72 12.10
CA GLU A 44 19.43 9.31 13.02
C GLU A 44 20.84 9.27 12.42
N LEU A 45 21.24 8.13 11.85
CA LEU A 45 22.58 7.94 11.27
C LEU A 45 22.80 8.74 9.98
N THR A 46 21.76 8.95 9.18
CA THR A 46 21.86 9.68 7.89
C THR A 46 21.65 11.18 8.05
N GLY A 47 21.17 11.65 9.21
CA GLY A 47 20.84 13.06 9.45
C GLY A 47 19.59 13.55 8.70
N TRP A 48 18.77 12.63 8.16
CA TRP A 48 17.61 12.96 7.33
C TRP A 48 16.42 13.56 8.09
N GLY A 49 16.53 13.72 9.41
CA GLY A 49 15.46 14.19 10.27
C GLY A 49 14.44 13.08 10.53
N THR A 50 14.08 12.90 11.80
CA THR A 50 13.19 11.81 12.25
C THR A 50 11.80 11.86 11.63
N THR A 51 11.29 13.06 11.31
CA THR A 51 9.97 13.24 10.67
C THR A 51 9.98 12.78 9.21
N PHE A 52 10.92 13.28 8.40
CA PHE A 52 11.01 12.96 6.97
C PHE A 52 11.26 11.47 6.72
N MET A 53 12.23 10.90 7.45
CA MET A 53 12.51 9.48 7.36
C MET A 53 11.37 8.65 7.97
N GLY A 54 10.77 9.11 9.07
CA GLY A 54 9.60 8.48 9.69
C GLY A 54 8.48 8.29 8.68
N THR A 55 8.13 9.31 7.91
CA THR A 55 6.97 9.19 7.02
C THR A 55 7.25 8.51 5.70
N ILE A 56 8.40 8.75 5.07
CA ILE A 56 8.77 8.02 3.84
C ILE A 56 8.99 6.54 4.14
N MET A 57 9.69 6.21 5.23
CA MET A 57 9.91 4.81 5.58
C MET A 57 8.62 4.16 6.02
N LEU A 58 7.78 4.82 6.82
CA LEU A 58 6.49 4.24 7.20
C LEU A 58 5.66 3.92 5.96
N ALA A 59 5.56 4.85 4.99
CA ALA A 59 4.84 4.62 3.74
C ALA A 59 5.42 3.45 2.92
N ILE A 60 6.75 3.32 2.84
CA ILE A 60 7.41 2.19 2.16
C ILE A 60 7.11 0.89 2.91
N VAL A 61 7.33 0.87 4.22
CA VAL A 61 7.19 -0.33 5.06
C VAL A 61 5.76 -0.87 5.03
N THR A 62 4.76 0.01 5.01
CA THR A 62 3.34 -0.39 4.97
C THR A 62 2.83 -0.71 3.57
N SER A 63 3.55 -0.39 2.49
CA SER A 63 3.13 -0.66 1.10
C SER A 63 3.98 -1.72 0.40
N LEU A 64 5.14 -2.06 0.97
CA LEU A 64 6.07 -3.05 0.43
C LEU A 64 5.48 -4.46 0.43
N PRO A 65 4.76 -4.94 1.48
CA PRO A 65 4.11 -6.25 1.46
C PRO A 65 3.11 -6.40 0.29
N GLU A 66 2.32 -5.36 0.03
CA GLU A 66 1.34 -5.29 -1.05
C GLU A 66 2.04 -5.33 -2.40
N LEU A 67 3.14 -4.58 -2.57
CA LEU A 67 3.93 -4.61 -3.79
C LEU A 67 4.50 -6.02 -4.04
N VAL A 68 5.10 -6.64 -3.03
CA VAL A 68 5.71 -7.97 -3.15
C VAL A 68 4.65 -9.03 -3.47
N THR A 69 3.50 -8.99 -2.79
CA THR A 69 2.41 -9.95 -3.01
C THR A 69 1.73 -9.75 -4.37
N ALA A 70 1.51 -8.51 -4.80
CA ALA A 70 0.98 -8.21 -6.14
C ALA A 70 1.95 -8.66 -7.25
N LEU A 71 3.26 -8.44 -7.10
CA LEU A 71 4.27 -8.94 -8.03
C LEU A 71 4.31 -10.46 -8.07
N ALA A 72 4.20 -11.13 -6.92
CA ALA A 72 4.12 -12.59 -6.86
C ALA A 72 2.88 -13.12 -7.60
N ALA A 73 1.72 -12.49 -7.40
CA ALA A 73 0.48 -12.81 -8.11
C ALA A 73 0.61 -12.62 -9.64
N ILE A 74 1.25 -11.54 -10.09
CA ILE A 74 1.53 -11.30 -11.52
C ILE A 74 2.43 -12.40 -12.10
N ARG A 75 3.46 -12.84 -11.36
CA ARG A 75 4.39 -13.90 -11.82
C ARG A 75 3.68 -15.23 -12.09
N ILE A 76 2.64 -15.53 -11.32
CA ILE A 76 1.78 -16.72 -11.53
C ILE A 76 0.57 -16.44 -12.44
N LYS A 77 0.54 -15.28 -13.11
CA LYS A 77 -0.56 -14.84 -14.01
C LYS A 77 -1.93 -14.69 -13.34
N ALA A 78 -1.95 -14.55 -12.01
CA ALA A 78 -3.16 -14.25 -11.24
C ALA A 78 -3.42 -12.73 -11.22
N TYR A 79 -3.77 -12.16 -12.37
CA TYR A 79 -3.91 -10.70 -12.52
C TYR A 79 -5.04 -10.10 -11.68
N ASP A 80 -6.17 -10.81 -11.57
CA ASP A 80 -7.30 -10.37 -10.74
C ASP A 80 -6.94 -10.37 -9.25
N LEU A 81 -6.13 -11.34 -8.81
CA LEU A 81 -5.59 -11.37 -7.44
C LEU A 81 -4.64 -10.20 -7.20
N ALA A 82 -3.75 -9.90 -8.15
CA ALA A 82 -2.83 -8.77 -8.03
C ALA A 82 -3.58 -7.43 -7.92
N LEU A 83 -4.63 -7.24 -8.72
CA LEU A 83 -5.49 -6.06 -8.62
C LEU A 83 -6.30 -6.04 -7.30
N GLY A 84 -6.82 -7.20 -6.89
CA GLY A 84 -7.55 -7.37 -5.64
C GLY A 84 -6.71 -7.04 -4.41
N ILE A 85 -5.41 -7.36 -4.41
CA ILE A 85 -4.47 -6.98 -3.34
C ILE A 85 -4.41 -5.46 -3.18
N VAL A 86 -4.21 -4.73 -4.29
CA VAL A 86 -4.05 -3.26 -4.24
C VAL A 86 -5.36 -2.57 -3.86
N LEU A 87 -6.48 -2.94 -4.50
CA LEU A 87 -7.78 -2.33 -4.22
C LEU A 87 -8.30 -2.71 -2.83
N GLY A 88 -8.12 -3.97 -2.42
CA GLY A 88 -8.50 -4.46 -1.10
C GLY A 88 -7.75 -3.74 0.02
N ALA A 89 -6.44 -3.53 -0.13
CA ALA A 89 -5.65 -2.74 0.82
C ALA A 89 -6.17 -1.30 0.94
N ASN A 90 -6.54 -0.67 -0.18
CA ASN A 90 -7.09 0.69 -0.15
C ASN A 90 -8.44 0.75 0.60
N ILE A 91 -9.32 -0.23 0.40
CA ILE A 91 -10.59 -0.32 1.13
C ILE A 91 -10.35 -0.51 2.63
N LEU A 92 -9.44 -1.42 3.01
CA LEU A 92 -9.10 -1.67 4.40
C LEU A 92 -8.52 -0.41 5.06
N ASN A 93 -7.67 0.34 4.36
CA ASN A 93 -7.09 1.59 4.88
C ASN A 93 -8.16 2.64 5.21
N MET A 94 -9.28 2.68 4.49
CA MET A 94 -10.39 3.59 4.79
C MET A 94 -11.13 3.26 6.10
N THR A 95 -10.89 2.07 6.68
CA THR A 95 -11.44 1.69 7.98
C THR A 95 -10.56 2.11 9.16
N ILE A 96 -9.32 2.54 8.90
CA ILE A 96 -8.37 2.93 9.96
C ILE A 96 -8.91 4.04 10.87
N PRO A 97 -9.60 5.10 10.38
CA PRO A 97 -10.16 6.12 11.26
C PRO A 97 -11.15 5.54 12.30
N PHE A 98 -11.98 4.56 11.90
CA PHE A 98 -12.91 3.89 12.82
C PHE A 98 -12.17 3.18 13.96
N PHE A 99 -11.14 2.39 13.63
CA PHE A 99 -10.34 1.75 14.67
C PHE A 99 -9.55 2.76 15.50
N SER A 100 -9.07 3.83 14.87
CA SER A 100 -8.33 4.89 15.57
C SER A 100 -9.19 5.55 16.64
N ASP A 101 -10.46 5.83 16.35
CA ASP A 101 -11.42 6.39 17.32
C ASP A 101 -11.73 5.43 18.48
N ILE A 102 -11.66 4.11 18.28
CA ILE A 102 -11.85 3.13 19.36
C ILE A 102 -10.68 3.15 20.36
N PHE A 103 -9.45 3.29 19.85
CA PHE A 103 -8.24 3.23 20.68
C PHE A 103 -7.74 4.60 21.16
N TYR A 104 -8.34 5.70 20.68
CA TYR A 104 -7.99 7.07 21.04
C TYR A 104 -9.08 7.71 21.92
N ASN A 105 -8.70 8.18 23.10
CA ASN A 105 -9.62 8.78 24.08
C ASN A 105 -9.90 10.29 23.85
N GLY A 106 -9.57 10.84 22.68
CA GLY A 106 -9.76 12.26 22.36
C GLY A 106 -10.98 12.51 21.45
N PRO A 107 -11.09 13.71 20.85
CA PRO A 107 -12.10 13.98 19.84
C PRO A 107 -11.94 13.03 18.63
N PRO A 108 -13.00 12.82 17.82
CA PRO A 108 -12.92 11.98 16.63
C PRO A 108 -11.75 12.37 15.73
N ILE A 109 -10.95 11.41 15.28
CA ILE A 109 -9.66 11.69 14.66
C ILE A 109 -9.79 12.57 13.42
N LEU A 110 -10.84 12.37 12.63
CA LEU A 110 -11.11 13.16 11.42
C LEU A 110 -11.47 14.62 11.72
N SER A 111 -11.88 14.95 12.95
CA SER A 111 -12.21 16.33 13.36
C SER A 111 -10.97 17.14 13.75
N VAL A 112 -9.87 16.48 14.09
CA VAL A 112 -8.62 17.12 14.55
C VAL A 112 -7.51 17.08 13.50
N VAL A 113 -7.72 16.39 12.38
CA VAL A 113 -6.77 16.33 11.25
C VAL A 113 -6.72 17.67 10.52
N SER A 114 -5.52 18.08 10.17
CA SER A 114 -5.23 19.31 9.43
C SER A 114 -5.96 19.33 8.06
N PRO A 115 -6.68 20.42 7.69
CA PRO A 115 -7.29 20.57 6.36
C PRO A 115 -6.31 20.38 5.19
N GLN A 116 -5.01 20.57 5.45
CA GLN A 116 -3.91 20.37 4.52
C GLN A 116 -3.88 18.95 3.93
N HIS A 117 -4.40 17.94 4.63
CA HIS A 117 -4.49 16.56 4.12
C HIS A 117 -5.51 16.37 2.99
N ILE A 118 -6.36 17.38 2.68
CA ILE A 118 -7.28 17.35 1.53
C ILE A 118 -6.52 17.07 0.22
N ILE A 119 -5.30 17.58 0.07
CA ILE A 119 -4.50 17.38 -1.15
C ILE A 119 -4.09 15.92 -1.28
N SER A 120 -3.64 15.30 -0.20
CA SER A 120 -3.31 13.87 -0.18
C SER A 120 -4.54 13.01 -0.53
N ALA A 121 -5.71 13.37 -0.01
CA ALA A 121 -6.96 12.69 -0.33
C ALA A 121 -7.34 12.83 -1.82
N LEU A 122 -7.19 14.04 -2.39
CA LEU A 122 -7.46 14.28 -3.81
C LEU A 122 -6.50 13.50 -4.71
N ILE A 123 -5.21 13.45 -4.39
CA ILE A 123 -4.23 12.64 -5.13
C ILE A 123 -4.63 11.17 -5.08
N ALA A 124 -5.01 10.64 -3.91
CA ALA A 124 -5.46 9.26 -3.77
C ALA A 124 -6.70 8.95 -4.63
N ILE A 125 -7.67 9.87 -4.68
CA ILE A 125 -8.86 9.77 -5.54
C ILE A 125 -8.47 9.73 -7.02
N ILE A 126 -7.58 10.62 -7.46
CA ILE A 126 -7.13 10.70 -8.86
C ILE A 126 -6.42 9.40 -9.26
N LEU A 127 -5.47 8.94 -8.44
CA LEU A 127 -4.71 7.71 -8.71
C LEU A 127 -5.63 6.48 -8.78
N THR A 128 -6.57 6.37 -7.83
CA THR A 128 -7.56 5.28 -7.81
C THR A 128 -8.47 5.35 -9.05
N SER A 129 -8.88 6.54 -9.46
CA SER A 129 -9.71 6.74 -10.65
C SER A 129 -9.00 6.34 -11.93
N ILE A 130 -7.70 6.66 -12.06
CA ILE A 130 -6.88 6.22 -13.20
C ILE A 130 -6.80 4.69 -13.26
N ALA A 131 -6.57 4.04 -12.10
CA ALA A 131 -6.51 2.59 -12.02
C ALA A 131 -7.84 1.93 -12.44
N ILE A 132 -8.97 2.39 -11.89
CA ILE A 132 -10.30 1.87 -12.23
C ILE A 132 -10.63 2.10 -13.72
N THR A 133 -10.35 3.29 -14.23
CA THR A 133 -10.56 3.62 -15.66
C THR A 133 -9.74 2.70 -16.55
N SER A 134 -8.49 2.40 -16.18
CA SER A 134 -7.65 1.47 -16.93
C SER A 134 -8.21 0.04 -16.94
N VAL A 135 -8.83 -0.41 -15.84
CA VAL A 135 -9.49 -1.72 -15.76
C VAL A 135 -10.74 -1.76 -16.64
N ALA A 136 -11.52 -0.68 -16.66
CA ALA A 136 -12.75 -0.57 -17.45
C ALA A 136 -12.48 -0.52 -18.97
N TYR A 137 -11.55 0.35 -19.40
CA TYR A 137 -11.29 0.59 -20.82
C TYR A 137 -10.22 -0.34 -21.43
N ARG A 138 -9.44 -1.04 -20.60
CA ARG A 138 -8.39 -2.00 -21.02
C ARG A 138 -7.52 -1.47 -22.17
N PRO A 139 -6.85 -0.32 -21.99
CA PRO A 139 -6.07 0.29 -23.07
C PRO A 139 -4.96 -0.65 -23.53
N LYS A 140 -4.88 -0.89 -24.84
CA LYS A 140 -3.87 -1.79 -25.46
C LYS A 140 -2.52 -1.12 -25.70
N ARG A 141 -2.43 0.21 -25.54
CA ARG A 141 -1.20 0.97 -25.78
C ARG A 141 -0.26 0.85 -24.59
N SER A 142 0.97 0.47 -24.87
CA SER A 142 2.07 0.45 -23.90
C SER A 142 3.28 1.21 -24.46
N ILE A 143 4.07 1.80 -23.56
CA ILE A 143 5.36 2.43 -23.86
C ILE A 143 6.36 1.80 -22.90
N PHE A 144 7.49 1.29 -23.43
CA PHE A 144 8.49 0.54 -22.64
C PHE A 144 7.90 -0.65 -21.85
N ASN A 145 7.00 -1.43 -22.47
CA ASN A 145 6.29 -2.55 -21.83
C ASN A 145 5.39 -2.17 -20.62
N LEU A 146 5.18 -0.88 -20.38
CA LEU A 146 4.29 -0.34 -19.35
C LEU A 146 3.04 0.25 -20.01
N GLY A 147 1.86 -0.12 -19.51
CA GLY A 147 0.61 0.51 -19.94
C GLY A 147 0.61 2.01 -19.65
N LEU A 148 -0.02 2.81 -20.50
CA LEU A 148 -0.11 4.27 -20.31
C LEU A 148 -0.63 4.67 -18.93
N ALA A 149 -1.57 3.89 -18.37
CA ALA A 149 -2.09 4.11 -17.02
C ALA A 149 -1.00 3.97 -15.94
N GLY A 150 -0.05 3.04 -16.11
CA GLY A 150 1.07 2.88 -15.17
C GLY A 150 1.98 4.11 -15.18
N TRP A 151 2.27 4.66 -16.36
CA TRP A 151 3.02 5.92 -16.49
C TRP A 151 2.26 7.09 -15.86
N LEU A 152 0.96 7.21 -16.09
CA LEU A 152 0.13 8.26 -15.49
C LEU A 152 0.10 8.16 -13.97
N ILE A 153 -0.09 6.96 -13.41
CA ILE A 153 -0.06 6.72 -11.97
C ILE A 153 1.29 7.15 -11.40
N PHE A 154 2.39 6.74 -12.03
CA PHE A 154 3.74 7.11 -11.60
C PHE A 154 3.93 8.64 -11.58
N ILE A 155 3.62 9.31 -12.69
CA ILE A 155 3.81 10.77 -12.82
C ILE A 155 2.94 11.52 -11.82
N VAL A 156 1.65 11.18 -11.71
CA VAL A 156 0.72 11.86 -10.79
C VAL A 156 1.12 11.63 -9.33
N TYR A 157 1.60 10.44 -8.97
CA TYR A 157 2.10 10.16 -7.62
C TYR A 157 3.28 11.08 -7.27
N PHE A 158 4.32 11.14 -8.11
CA PHE A 158 5.51 11.95 -7.83
C PHE A 158 5.20 13.45 -7.86
N LEU A 159 4.35 13.92 -8.78
CA LEU A 159 3.89 15.31 -8.78
C LEU A 159 3.10 15.62 -7.51
N GLY A 160 2.21 14.71 -7.08
CA GLY A 160 1.44 14.85 -5.86
C GLY A 160 2.31 14.98 -4.62
N VAL A 161 3.30 14.09 -4.46
CA VAL A 161 4.30 14.16 -3.38
C VAL A 161 5.06 15.48 -3.42
N PHE A 162 5.47 15.94 -4.61
CA PHE A 162 6.16 17.22 -4.77
C PHE A 162 5.28 18.41 -4.35
N PHE A 163 3.99 18.43 -4.71
CA PHE A 163 3.06 19.48 -4.28
C PHE A 163 2.86 19.49 -2.76
N ILE A 164 2.67 18.31 -2.14
CA ILE A 164 2.55 18.18 -0.69
C ILE A 164 3.79 18.77 0.00
N PHE A 165 4.98 18.42 -0.47
CA PHE A 165 6.24 18.94 0.07
C PHE A 165 6.37 20.46 -0.07
N LYS A 166 6.04 21.01 -1.25
CA LYS A 166 6.09 22.46 -1.52
C LYS A 166 5.14 23.27 -0.65
N MET A 167 3.99 22.71 -0.28
CA MET A 167 2.98 23.41 0.52
C MET A 167 3.28 23.41 2.03
N GLY A 168 4.46 22.94 2.44
CA GLY A 168 4.90 23.00 3.83
C GLY A 168 4.14 22.05 4.76
N ILE A 169 3.41 21.08 4.20
CA ILE A 169 2.94 19.93 4.96
C ILE A 169 4.21 19.18 5.35
N LYS A 170 4.67 19.38 6.58
CA LYS A 170 5.66 18.50 7.18
C LYS A 170 4.99 17.14 7.33
N ILE A 171 5.16 16.32 6.29
CA ILE A 171 4.82 14.91 6.36
C ILE A 171 5.66 14.27 7.45
#